data_AF-A0A2U8WCH7-F1
#
_entry.id   AF-A0A2U8WCH7-F1
#
_cell.length_a   1.000
_cell.length_b   1.000
_cell.length_c   1.000
_cell.angle_alpha   90.00
_cell.angle_beta   90.00
_cell.angle_gamma   90.00
#
_symmetry.space_group_name_H-M   'P 1'
#
loop_
_entity.id
_entity.type
_entity.pdbx_description
1 polymer ?
#
loop_
_entity_poly.entity_id
_entity_poly.type
_entity_poly.pdbx_seq_one_letter_code
_entity_poly.pdbx_strand_id
1 'polypeptide(L)'
;MEPVDYDEIVTVIWNEDATTSSKDTAASSGKRDCSLKDAVLMIMDEWRGSPRRSVNIILPDGKPPITAYDDVRAIYEREDFPAN
;
A
#
# COMPACT_ATOMS: atom_id res chain seq x y z
N MET A 1 -12.79 -4.19 18.88
CA MET A 1 -11.99 -3.74 17.72
C MET A 1 -11.97 -2.23 17.80
N GLU A 2 -10.80 -1.63 17.92
CA GLU A 2 -10.66 -0.18 17.83
C GLU A 2 -11.03 0.28 16.40
N PRO A 3 -11.64 1.46 16.24
CA PRO A 3 -11.90 2.01 14.93
C PRO A 3 -10.58 2.18 14.18
N VAL A 4 -10.52 1.70 12.93
CA VAL A 4 -9.36 1.97 12.06
C VAL A 4 -9.51 3.39 11.56
N ASP A 5 -8.48 4.20 11.77
CA ASP A 5 -8.42 5.53 11.21
C ASP A 5 -7.98 5.44 9.74
N TYR A 6 -8.95 5.61 8.83
CA TYR A 6 -8.70 5.54 7.39
C TYR A 6 -8.10 6.83 6.82
N ASP A 7 -8.18 7.94 7.55
CA ASP A 7 -7.58 9.23 7.21
C ASP A 7 -6.15 9.35 7.76
N GLU A 8 -5.70 8.38 8.56
CA GLU A 8 -4.34 8.25 9.06
C GLU A 8 -3.33 8.30 7.90
N ILE A 9 -2.33 9.18 8.01
CA ILE A 9 -1.29 9.33 6.99
C ILE A 9 -0.31 8.17 7.11
N VAL A 10 -0.30 7.32 6.09
CA VAL A 10 0.60 6.18 5.95
C VAL A 10 1.59 6.42 4.82
N THR A 11 2.71 5.71 4.88
CA THR A 11 3.70 5.69 3.81
C THR A 11 3.57 4.38 3.05
N VAL A 12 3.28 4.45 1.75
CA VAL A 12 3.33 3.29 0.84
C VAL A 12 4.71 3.22 0.20
N ILE A 13 5.35 2.05 0.24
CA ILE A 13 6.60 1.75 -0.44
C ILE A 13 6.40 0.59 -1.39
N TRP A 14 6.57 0.86 -2.68
CA TRP A 14 6.57 -0.15 -3.73
C TRP A 14 7.99 -0.69 -3.93
N ASN A 15 8.18 -1.99 -3.69
CA ASN A 15 9.43 -2.66 -4.06
C ASN A 15 9.28 -3.15 -5.50
N GLU A 16 10.02 -2.52 -6.41
CA GLU A 16 10.19 -3.05 -7.75
C GLU A 16 11.07 -4.30 -7.68
N ASP A 17 10.64 -5.34 -8.39
CA ASP A 17 11.41 -6.57 -8.57
C ASP A 17 12.79 -6.18 -9.12
N ALA A 18 13.85 -6.60 -8.44
CA ALA A 18 15.24 -6.25 -8.77
C ALA A 18 15.75 -6.97 -10.03
N THR A 19 14.93 -7.07 -11.08
CA THR A 19 15.19 -7.83 -12.31
C THR A 19 15.38 -6.97 -13.57
N THR A 20 15.35 -5.64 -13.49
CA THR A 20 15.68 -4.78 -14.64
C THR A 20 16.78 -3.78 -14.32
N SER A 21 18.02 -4.21 -14.51
CA SER A 21 19.11 -3.31 -14.90
C SER A 21 18.70 -2.58 -16.18
N SER A 22 18.43 -1.28 -16.11
CA SER A 22 18.60 -0.36 -17.24
C SER A 22 18.71 1.08 -16.74
N LYS A 23 19.77 1.73 -17.23
CA LYS A 23 20.07 3.16 -17.14
C LYS A 23 18.85 4.04 -17.49
N ASP A 24 18.84 5.23 -16.90
CA ASP A 24 18.05 6.38 -17.32
C ASP A 24 16.53 6.23 -17.21
N THR A 25 16.01 6.38 -15.99
CA THR A 25 15.06 7.44 -15.62
C THR A 25 15.14 7.50 -14.09
N ALA A 26 15.04 8.67 -13.47
CA ALA A 26 14.92 8.76 -12.02
C ALA A 26 13.68 7.99 -11.57
N ALA A 27 13.84 6.69 -11.29
CA ALA A 27 12.87 5.89 -10.60
C ALA A 27 12.76 6.55 -9.22
N SER A 28 11.72 7.37 -9.04
CA SER A 28 11.21 7.68 -7.71
C SER A 28 10.93 6.33 -7.07
N SER A 29 11.91 5.76 -6.39
CA SER A 29 11.76 4.56 -5.58
C SER A 29 10.57 4.83 -4.68
N GLY A 30 9.45 4.18 -5.00
CA GLY A 30 8.09 4.73 -4.91
C GLY A 30 7.56 4.84 -3.50
N LYS A 31 8.14 5.72 -2.70
CA LYS A 31 7.62 6.15 -1.41
C LYS A 31 6.55 7.21 -1.67
N ARG A 32 5.32 6.94 -1.23
CA ARG A 32 4.22 7.90 -1.31
C ARG A 32 3.52 7.98 0.04
N ASP A 33 3.40 9.20 0.56
CA ASP A 33 2.63 9.47 1.77
C ASP A 33 1.19 9.79 1.35
N CYS A 34 0.22 9.04 1.87
CA CYS A 34 -1.20 9.20 1.57
C CYS A 34 -2.06 8.69 2.73
N SER A 35 -3.38 8.88 2.67
CA SER A 35 -4.28 8.29 3.66
C SER A 35 -4.25 6.76 3.58
N LEU A 36 -4.54 6.07 4.68
CA LEU A 36 -4.68 4.61 4.69
C LEU A 36 -5.76 4.16 3.68
N LYS A 37 -6.87 4.91 3.56
CA LYS A 37 -7.88 4.69 2.51
C LYS A 37 -7.24 4.67 1.11
N ASP A 38 -6.52 5.73 0.76
CA ASP A 38 -5.93 5.87 -0.57
C ASP A 38 -4.86 4.81 -0.83
N ALA A 39 -4.07 4.47 0.18
CA ALA A 39 -3.07 3.40 0.12
C ALA A 39 -3.72 2.06 -0.25
N VAL A 40 -4.78 1.68 0.49
CA VAL A 40 -5.51 0.43 0.27
C VAL A 40 -6.16 0.40 -1.12
N LEU A 41 -6.82 1.48 -1.53
CA LEU A 41 -7.45 1.58 -2.87
C LEU A 41 -6.41 1.46 -3.99
N MET A 42 -5.29 2.17 -3.87
CA MET A 42 -4.21 2.15 -4.86
C MET A 42 -3.61 0.75 -5.00
N ILE A 43 -3.42 0.06 -3.87
CA ILE A 43 -2.86 -1.30 -3.87
C ILE A 43 -3.83 -2.28 -4.50
N MET A 44 -5.11 -2.22 -4.14
CA MET A 44 -6.13 -3.09 -4.71
C MET A 44 -6.27 -2.92 -6.24
N ASP A 45 -6.16 -1.69 -6.73
CA ASP A 45 -6.18 -1.38 -8.18
C ASP A 45 -4.92 -1.90 -8.89
N GLU A 46 -3.73 -1.60 -8.37
CA GLU A 46 -2.45 -1.96 -9.00
C GLU A 46 -2.19 -3.48 -8.96
N TRP A 47 -2.59 -4.17 -7.89
CA TRP A 47 -2.42 -5.63 -7.76
C TRP A 47 -3.26 -6.41 -8.77
N ARG A 48 -4.44 -5.89 -9.17
CA ARG A 48 -5.25 -6.49 -10.25
C ARG A 48 -4.49 -6.53 -11.59
N GLY A 49 -3.60 -5.57 -11.83
CA GLY A 49 -2.80 -5.48 -13.05
C GLY A 49 -1.44 -6.18 -12.97
N SER A 50 -0.83 -6.30 -11.78
CA SER A 50 0.53 -6.83 -11.63
C SER A 50 0.80 -7.44 -10.24
N PRO A 51 0.44 -8.72 -10.01
CA PRO A 51 0.56 -9.39 -8.70
C PRO A 51 2.00 -9.74 -8.28
N ARG A 52 3.02 -9.27 -9.01
CA ARG A 52 4.45 -9.53 -8.71
C ARG A 52 5.10 -8.43 -7.87
N ARG A 53 4.46 -7.27 -7.71
CA ARG A 53 5.03 -6.18 -6.91
C ARG A 53 4.82 -6.45 -5.43
N SER A 54 5.87 -6.31 -4.64
CA SER A 54 5.79 -6.38 -3.18
C SER A 54 5.55 -4.96 -2.64
N VAL A 55 4.45 -4.74 -1.93
CA VAL A 55 4.11 -3.43 -1.35
C VAL A 55 4.27 -3.45 0.16
N ASN A 56 4.72 -2.34 0.75
CA ASN A 56 4.78 -2.15 2.19
C ASN A 56 4.03 -0.87 2.55
N ILE A 57 2.98 -0.97 3.36
CA ILE A 57 2.31 0.18 3.97
C ILE A 57 2.90 0.34 5.37
N ILE A 58 3.62 1.42 5.60
CA ILE A 58 4.15 1.79 6.91
C ILE A 58 3.11 2.67 7.59
N LEU A 59 2.56 2.18 8.71
CA LEU A 59 1.65 2.94 9.55
C LEU A 59 2.44 3.83 10.52
N PRO A 60 1.88 5.00 10.89
CA PRO A 60 2.39 5.78 12.00
C PRO A 60 2.24 5.01 13.33
N ASP A 61 2.94 5.49 14.37
CA ASP A 61 2.95 4.93 15.72
C ASP A 61 3.67 3.59 15.91
N GLY A 62 4.55 3.21 14.97
CA GLY A 62 5.38 2.00 15.12
C GLY A 62 4.59 0.69 15.04
N LYS A 63 3.35 0.75 14.54
CA LYS A 63 2.56 -0.43 14.18
C LYS A 63 3.30 -1.24 13.10
N PRO A 64 3.13 -2.57 13.08
CA PRO A 64 3.79 -3.40 12.07
C PRO A 64 3.32 -2.99 10.66
N PRO A 65 4.24 -2.90 9.69
CA PRO A 65 3.88 -2.54 8.33
C PRO A 65 3.02 -3.64 7.69
N ILE A 66 2.06 -3.23 6.87
CA ILE A 66 1.24 -4.15 6.08
C ILE A 66 2.00 -4.49 4.81
N THR A 67 2.35 -5.76 4.64
CA THR A 67 3.19 -6.23 3.53
C THR A 67 2.54 -7.30 2.67
N ALA A 68 1.49 -7.95 3.20
CA ALA A 68 0.74 -8.99 2.50
C ALA A 68 -0.51 -8.40 1.83
N TYR A 69 -0.81 -8.88 0.63
CA TYR A 69 -2.05 -8.51 -0.06
C TYR A 69 -3.29 -8.90 0.71
N ASP A 70 -3.30 -10.08 1.33
CA ASP A 70 -4.44 -10.56 2.12
C ASP A 70 -4.81 -9.59 3.25
N ASP A 71 -3.81 -8.95 3.88
CA ASP A 71 -4.05 -7.95 4.92
C ASP A 71 -4.67 -6.66 4.34
N VAL A 72 -4.15 -6.18 3.20
CA VAL A 72 -4.71 -5.02 2.49
C VAL A 72 -6.15 -5.30 2.03
N ARG A 73 -6.38 -6.47 1.47
CA ARG A 73 -7.70 -6.94 1.03
C ARG A 73 -8.65 -7.07 2.20
N ALA A 74 -8.19 -7.60 3.33
CA ALA A 74 -8.99 -7.72 4.55
C ALA A 74 -9.45 -6.34 5.05
N ILE A 75 -8.65 -5.28 4.89
CA ILE A 75 -9.04 -3.90 5.20
C ILE A 75 -10.07 -3.38 4.19
N TYR A 76 -9.84 -3.61 2.89
CA TYR A 76 -10.75 -3.17 1.82
C TYR A 76 -12.14 -3.82 1.92
N GLU A 77 -12.21 -5.10 2.32
CA GLU A 77 -13.45 -5.86 2.44
C GLU A 77 -14.22 -5.60 3.77
N ARG A 78 -13.73 -4.71 4.64
CA ARG A 78 -14.46 -4.37 5.87
C ARG A 78 -15.73 -3.57 5.57
N GLU A 79 -16.79 -3.83 6.34
CA GLU A 79 -18.05 -3.10 6.22
C GLU A 79 -17.91 -1.60 6.55
N ASP A 80 -16.94 -1.22 7.38
CA ASP A 80 -16.63 0.16 7.73
C ASP A 80 -15.63 0.84 6.80
N PHE A 81 -15.11 0.13 5.79
CA PHE A 81 -14.14 0.71 4.87
C PHE A 81 -14.82 1.75 3.96
N PRO A 82 -14.27 2.98 3.84
CA PRO A 82 -14.84 4.02 3.00
C PRO A 82 -14.53 3.77 1.51
N ALA A 83 -15.00 2.65 0.94
CA ALA A 83 -14.79 2.23 -0.47
C ALA A 83 -15.46 3.14 -1.52
N ASN A 84 -16.13 4.20 -1.07
CA ASN A 84 -16.99 5.07 -1.86
C ASN A 84 -16.22 6.23 -2.50
#